data_AF-A0A924JGS2-F1
#
_entry.id   AF-A0A924JGS2-F1
#
_cell.length_a   1.000
_cell.length_b   1.000
_cell.length_c   1.000
_cell.angle_alpha   90.00
_cell.angle_beta   90.00
_cell.angle_gamma   90.00
#
_symmetry.space_group_name_H-M   'P 1'
#
loop_
_entity.id
_entity.type
_entity.pdbx_description
1 polymer ?
#
loop_
_entity_poly.entity_id
_entity_poly.type
_entity_poly.pdbx_seq_one_letter_code
_entity_poly.pdbx_strand_id
1 'polypeptide(L)' 'MGMKPTCREIHQLVSEGMDRPLTLVERARMRLHLVVCEGCTRFDAQMLLIRRAMRRLSDGGD' A
#
# COMPACT_ATOMS: atom_id res chain seq x y z
N MET A 1 -2.34 -1.25 -23.02
CA MET A 1 -2.33 -2.26 -21.94
C MET A 1 -0.87 -2.57 -21.59
N GLY A 2 -0.26 -1.77 -20.71
CA GLY A 2 1.14 -1.98 -20.31
C GLY A 2 1.21 -3.11 -19.29
N MET A 3 1.86 -4.22 -19.62
CA MET A 3 1.92 -5.43 -18.80
C MET A 3 2.90 -5.32 -17.61
N LYS A 4 3.31 -4.11 -17.23
CA LYS A 4 4.22 -3.83 -16.12
C LYS A 4 3.58 -2.77 -15.23
N PRO A 5 3.28 -3.08 -13.95
CA PRO A 5 2.69 -2.10 -13.06
C PRO A 5 3.67 -0.93 -12.86
N THR A 6 3.18 0.27 -13.11
CA THR A 6 3.91 1.53 -12.89
C THR A 6 3.88 1.91 -11.41
N CYS A 7 4.83 2.73 -10.95
CA CYS A 7 4.82 3.22 -9.57
C CYS A 7 3.49 3.91 -9.22
N ARG A 8 2.85 4.61 -10.17
CA ARG A 8 1.54 5.27 -9.98
C ARG A 8 0.43 4.27 -9.67
N GLU A 9 0.33 3.20 -10.46
CA GLU A 9 -0.66 2.15 -10.23
C GLU A 9 -0.42 1.44 -8.90
N ILE A 10 0.85 1.27 -8.51
CA ILE A 10 1.21 0.63 -7.24
C ILE A 10 0.90 1.54 -6.06
N HIS A 11 1.16 2.83 -6.14
CA HIS A 11 0.74 3.79 -5.12
C HIS A 11 -0.78 3.79 -4.94
N GLN A 12 -1.52 3.69 -6.05
CA GLN A 12 -2.98 3.55 -6.01
C GLN A 12 -3.39 2.26 -5.29
N LEU A 13 -2.81 1.11 -5.64
CA LEU A 13 -3.12 -0.16 -4.97
C LEU A 13 -2.76 -0.14 -3.47
N VAL A 14 -1.62 0.46 -3.09
CA VAL A 14 -1.24 0.64 -1.68
C VAL A 14 -2.27 1.48 -0.95
N SER A 15 -2.70 2.60 -1.54
CA SER A 15 -3.75 3.46 -0.96
C SER A 15 -5.07 2.71 -0.83
N GLU A 16 -5.53 2.07 -1.90
CA GLU A 16 -6.77 1.28 -1.89
C GLU A 16 -6.71 0.14 -0.87
N GLY A 17 -5.54 -0.48 -0.66
CA GLY A 17 -5.33 -1.50 0.36
C GLY A 17 -5.47 -1.00 1.81
N MET A 18 -5.45 0.32 2.03
CA MET A 18 -5.78 0.89 3.32
C MET A 18 -7.29 0.93 3.57
N ASP A 19 -8.05 1.27 2.55
CA ASP A 19 -9.50 1.51 2.61
C ASP A 19 -10.31 0.23 2.42
N ARG A 20 -9.86 -0.64 1.51
CA ARG A 20 -10.53 -1.90 1.16
C ARG A 20 -9.55 -3.08 1.10
N PRO A 21 -10.03 -4.31 1.28
CA PRO A 21 -9.23 -5.48 0.95
C PRO A 21 -8.94 -5.51 -0.56
N LEU A 22 -7.66 -5.69 -0.91
CA LEU A 22 -7.24 -5.99 -2.28
C LEU A 22 -7.56 -7.45 -2.64
N THR A 23 -7.90 -7.68 -3.91
CA THR A 23 -7.97 -9.02 -4.50
C THR A 23 -6.60 -9.69 -4.50
N LEU A 24 -6.57 -11.01 -4.65
CA LEU A 24 -5.31 -11.77 -4.70
C LEU A 24 -4.40 -11.30 -5.83
N VAL A 25 -4.96 -10.95 -6.99
CA VAL A 25 -4.22 -10.47 -8.16
C VAL A 25 -3.64 -9.09 -7.92
N GLU A 26 -4.43 -8.16 -7.38
CA GLU A 26 -3.96 -6.81 -7.02
C GLU A 26 -2.81 -6.88 -6.00
N ARG A 27 -2.98 -7.72 -4.97
CA ARG A 27 -1.94 -7.92 -3.95
C ARG A 27 -0.66 -8.51 -4.52
N ALA A 28 -0.77 -9.47 -5.44
CA ALA A 28 0.39 -10.07 -6.10
C ALA A 28 1.14 -9.05 -6.97
N ARG A 29 0.41 -8.24 -7.77
CA ARG A 29 0.99 -7.16 -8.58
C ARG A 29 1.69 -6.12 -7.72
N MET A 30 1.05 -5.71 -6.62
CA MET A 30 1.61 -4.78 -5.64
C MET A 30 2.95 -5.31 -5.12
N ARG A 31 2.94 -6.52 -4.53
CA ARG A 31 4.14 -7.13 -3.92
C ARG A 31 5.28 -7.31 -4.90
N LEU A 32 5.00 -7.75 -6.13
CA LEU A 32 6.04 -7.92 -7.15
C LEU A 32 6.79 -6.61 -7.43
N HIS A 33 6.07 -5.49 -7.52
CA HIS A 33 6.70 -4.20 -7.77
C HIS A 33 7.49 -3.68 -6.56
N LEU A 34 7.00 -3.91 -5.33
CA LEU A 34 7.72 -3.52 -4.10
C LEU A 34 9.10 -4.18 -4.03
N VAL A 35 9.24 -5.43 -4.47
CA VAL A 35 10.53 -6.14 -4.49
C VAL A 35 11.59 -5.45 -5.36
N VAL A 36 11.18 -4.76 -6.44
CA VAL A 36 12.10 -4.16 -7.42
C VAL A 36 12.21 -2.64 -7.31
N CYS A 37 11.33 -1.99 -6.54
CA CYS A 37 11.28 -0.53 -6.42
C CYS A 37 11.34 -0.11 -4.94
N GLU A 38 12.50 0.37 -4.52
CA GLU A 38 12.72 0.88 -3.16
C GLU A 38 11.77 2.06 -2.83
N GLY A 39 11.52 2.94 -3.81
CA GLY A 39 10.61 4.08 -3.63
C GLY A 39 9.20 3.65 -3.26
N CYS A 40 8.65 2.65 -3.95
CA CYS A 40 7.33 2.11 -3.63
C CYS A 40 7.32 1.34 -2.30
N THR A 41 8.41 0.62 -1.96
CA THR A 41 8.55 -0.06 -0.66
C THR A 41 8.57 0.93 0.50
N ARG A 42 9.29 2.04 0.36
CA ARG A 42 9.27 3.12 1.35
C ARG A 42 7.89 3.76 1.47
N PHE A 43 7.21 3.98 0.34
CA PHE A 43 5.85 4.52 0.34
C PHE A 43 4.88 3.60 1.10
N ASP A 44 4.86 2.29 0.81
CA ASP A 44 4.05 1.31 1.54
C ASP A 44 4.32 1.34 3.06
N ALA A 45 5.59 1.39 3.46
CA ALA A 45 5.97 1.50 4.87
C ALA A 45 5.46 2.80 5.52
N GLN A 46 5.51 3.93 4.81
CA GLN A 46 4.96 5.21 5.29
C GLN A 46 3.45 5.14 5.50
N MET A 47 2.72 4.57 4.56
CA MET A 47 1.27 4.42 4.66
C MET A 47 0.87 3.51 5.84
N LEU A 48 1.61 2.41 6.05
CA LEU A 48 1.42 1.54 7.22
C LEU A 48 1.72 2.24 8.55
N LEU A 49 2.75 3.10 8.58
CA LEU A 49 3.06 3.92 9.76
C LEU A 49 1.92 4.86 10.10
N ILE A 50 1.41 5.61 9.12
CA ILE A 50 0.25 6.51 9.29
C ILE A 50 -0.95 5.71 9.81
N ARG A 51 -1.28 4.58 9.17
CA ARG A 51 -2.43 3.75 9.59
C ARG A 51 -2.29 3.25 11.03
N ARG A 52 -1.10 2.85 11.45
CA ARG A 52 -0.84 2.42 12.85
C ARG A 52 -0.97 3.58 13.82
N ALA A 53 -0.45 4.76 13.48
CA ALA A 53 -0.58 5.95 14.29
C ALA A 53 -2.05 6.33 14.48
N MET A 54 -2.82 6.39 13.38
CA MET A 54 -4.26 6.72 13.43
C MET A 54 -5.04 5.73 14.30
N ARG A 55 -4.80 4.42 14.17
CA ARG A 55 -5.44 3.43 15.05
C ARG A 55 -5.12 3.66 16.53
N ARG A 56 -3.86 3.94 16.87
CA ARG A 56 -3.50 4.23 18.27
C ARG A 56 -4.19 5.48 18.82
N LEU A 57 -4.42 6.50 17.98
CA LEU A 57 -5.18 7.68 18.38
C LEU A 57 -6.66 7.35 18.60
N SER A 58 -7.25 6.53 17.73
CA SER A 58 -8.64 6.07 17.89
C SER A 58 -8.82 5.16 19.12
N ASP A 59 -7.82 4.31 19.42
CA ASP A 59 -7.87 3.38 20.56
C ASP A 59 -7.61 4.07 21.93
N GLY A 60 -7.04 5.28 21.93
CA GLY A 60 -6.73 6.06 23.14
C GLY A 60 -7.60 7.30 23.34
N GLY A 61 -8.70 7.40 22.60
CA GLY A 61 -9.65 8.52 22.60
C GLY A 61 -10.96 8.24 23.34
N ASP A 62 -10.98 7.26 24.25
CA ASP A 62 -12.04 7.02 25.26
C ASP A 62 -11.57 7.48 26.65
#